data_AF-A0A3P6S3M3-F1
#
_entry.id   AF-A0A3P6S3M3-F1
#
_cell.length_a   1.000
_cell.length_b   1.000
_cell.length_c   1.000
_cell.angle_alpha   90.00
_cell.angle_beta   90.00
_cell.angle_gamma   90.00
#
_symmetry.space_group_name_H-M   'P 1'
#
loop_
_entity.id
_entity.type
_entity.pdbx_description
1 polymer ?
#
loop_
_entity_poly.entity_id
_entity_poly.type
_entity_poly.pdbx_seq_one_letter_code
_entity_poly.pdbx_strand_id
1 'polypeptide(L)'
;MPSLSIHILSLALCLSSGFQQGYIASVLNQPYLQMQRFINDSWLVRTGSPMKLSTLDMMWSFLNVCFPIAMIFGQLLAAIMCKKIGRRGTALVATAVYVPATLLSAGAKMCHSFELLRGNQGDEAQAHYSSIRSLANGVSSVNATVWIVECAPPQIRGRMAAMQEFFMAA
;
A
#
# COMPACT_ATOMS: atom_id res chain seq x y z
N MET A 1 26.44 -14.93 -18.64
CA MET A 1 26.23 -13.65 -17.93
C MET A 1 24.73 -13.35 -17.94
N PRO A 2 24.14 -12.84 -16.86
CA PRO A 2 22.72 -12.47 -16.87
C PRO A 2 22.53 -11.34 -17.89
N SER A 3 21.54 -11.49 -18.77
CA SER A 3 21.23 -10.48 -19.79
C SER A 3 20.89 -9.15 -19.11
N LEU A 4 21.35 -8.03 -19.68
CA LEU A 4 21.07 -6.66 -19.22
C LEU A 4 19.57 -6.45 -18.94
N SER A 5 18.72 -7.07 -19.77
CA SER A 5 17.26 -7.02 -19.66
C SER A 5 16.73 -7.51 -18.31
N ILE A 6 17.37 -8.52 -17.69
CA ILE A 6 16.94 -9.08 -16.40
C ILE A 6 17.24 -8.12 -15.27
N HIS A 7 18.40 -7.44 -15.32
CA HIS A 7 18.75 -6.43 -14.31
C HIS A 7 17.82 -5.20 -14.39
N ILE A 8 17.51 -4.75 -15.61
CA ILE A 8 16.57 -3.64 -15.83
C ILE A 8 15.17 -4.01 -15.33
N LEU A 9 14.69 -5.22 -15.65
CA LEU A 9 13.41 -5.73 -15.16
C LEU A 9 13.38 -5.78 -13.62
N SER A 10 14.44 -6.31 -13.01
CA SER A 10 14.55 -6.40 -11.55
C SER A 10 14.54 -5.03 -10.90
N LEU A 11 15.30 -4.07 -11.42
CA LEU A 11 15.32 -2.70 -10.91
C LEU A 11 13.94 -2.04 -11.03
N ALA A 12 13.27 -2.20 -12.17
CA ALA A 12 11.93 -1.67 -12.39
C ALA A 12 10.91 -2.26 -11.40
N LEU A 13 10.96 -3.56 -11.14
CA LEU A 13 10.07 -4.24 -10.18
C LEU A 13 10.39 -3.89 -8.72
N CYS A 14 11.66 -3.72 -8.38
CA CYS A 14 12.10 -3.22 -7.07
C CYS A 14 11.57 -1.81 -6.81
N LEU A 15 11.67 -0.92 -7.79
CA LEU A 15 11.16 0.46 -7.68
C LEU A 15 9.63 0.52 -7.68
N SER A 16 8.96 -0.28 -8.52
CA SER A 16 7.51 -0.22 -8.63
C SER A 16 6.81 -0.85 -7.44
N SER A 17 7.40 -1.87 -6.81
CA SER A 17 6.73 -2.63 -5.75
C SER A 17 7.44 -2.58 -4.42
N GLY A 18 8.76 -2.82 -4.39
CA GLY A 18 9.52 -2.88 -3.15
C GLY A 18 9.55 -1.52 -2.46
N PHE A 19 9.97 -0.50 -3.21
CA PHE A 19 9.99 0.88 -2.74
C PHE A 19 8.61 1.41 -2.34
N GLN A 20 7.55 1.08 -3.11
CA GLN A 20 6.18 1.49 -2.75
C GLN A 20 5.75 0.90 -1.39
N GLN A 21 6.10 -0.36 -1.13
CA GLN A 21 5.79 -0.99 0.14
C GLN A 21 6.54 -0.35 1.30
N GLY A 22 7.86 -0.15 1.16
CA GLY A 22 8.69 0.52 2.17
C GLY A 22 8.22 1.95 2.43
N TYR A 23 7.89 2.69 1.37
CA TYR A 23 7.34 4.05 1.46
C TYR A 23 6.06 4.10 2.28
N ILE A 24 5.09 3.21 2.02
CA ILE A 24 3.82 3.24 2.76
C ILE A 24 4.03 2.91 4.24
N ALA A 25 4.91 1.95 4.56
CA ALA A 25 5.22 1.58 5.95
C ALA A 25 5.88 2.74 6.72
N SER A 26 6.83 3.43 6.09
CA SER A 26 7.59 4.52 6.71
C SER A 26 6.79 5.82 6.83
N VAL A 27 6.07 6.21 5.77
CA VAL A 27 5.33 7.48 5.71
C VAL A 27 4.08 7.46 6.57
N LEU A 28 3.46 6.30 6.83
CA LEU A 28 2.34 6.24 7.76
C LEU A 28 2.76 6.51 9.21
N ASN A 29 3.99 6.16 9.60
CA ASN A 29 4.42 6.23 10.99
C ASN A 29 4.91 7.63 11.41
N GLN A 30 5.52 8.40 10.50
CA GLN A 30 6.08 9.72 10.82
C GLN A 30 5.05 10.84 11.16
N PRO A 31 3.92 10.99 10.44
CA PRO A 31 3.00 12.11 10.64
C PRO A 31 1.94 11.84 11.70
N TYR A 32 2.24 11.00 12.72
CA TYR A 32 1.29 10.65 13.77
C TYR A 32 0.64 11.92 14.35
N LEU A 33 1.46 12.82 14.91
CA LEU A 33 1.00 14.07 15.51
C LEU A 33 0.24 14.97 14.54
N GLN A 34 0.67 15.04 13.28
CA GLN A 34 0.05 15.87 12.25
C GLN A 34 -1.35 15.32 11.89
N MET A 35 -1.49 14.01 11.78
CA MET A 35 -2.81 13.38 11.56
C MET A 35 -3.71 13.52 12.77
N GLN A 36 -3.16 13.40 13.99
CA GLN A 36 -3.94 13.65 15.21
C GLN A 36 -4.50 15.06 15.26
N ARG A 37 -3.66 16.07 14.95
CA ARG A 37 -4.10 17.46 14.87
C ARG A 37 -5.16 17.65 13.80
N PHE A 38 -4.97 17.08 12.62
CA PHE A 38 -5.96 17.16 11.54
C PHE A 38 -7.32 16.54 11.90
N ILE A 39 -7.31 15.37 12.56
CA ILE A 39 -8.53 14.71 13.06
C ILE A 39 -9.21 15.59 14.11
N ASN A 40 -8.44 16.14 15.05
CA ASN A 40 -8.98 16.97 16.13
C ASN A 40 -9.53 18.30 15.60
N ASP A 41 -8.83 18.97 14.69
CA ASP A 41 -9.27 20.23 14.06
C ASP A 41 -10.56 20.02 13.27
N SER A 42 -10.65 18.93 12.51
CA SER A 42 -11.86 18.57 11.76
C SER A 42 -13.04 18.26 12.68
N TRP A 43 -12.79 17.60 13.82
CA TRP A 43 -13.82 17.31 14.82
C TRP A 43 -14.28 18.57 15.57
N LEU A 44 -13.34 19.48 15.88
CA LEU A 44 -13.61 20.73 16.57
C LEU A 44 -14.52 21.64 15.73
N VAL A 45 -14.33 21.69 14.41
CA VAL A 45 -15.20 22.42 13.48
C VAL A 45 -16.65 21.92 13.51
N ARG A 46 -16.88 20.63 13.79
CA ARG A 46 -18.22 20.01 13.73
C ARG A 46 -18.95 19.97 15.06
N THR A 47 -18.24 19.62 16.13
CA THR A 47 -18.84 19.32 17.44
C THR A 47 -18.59 20.45 18.45
N GLY A 48 -17.78 21.46 18.09
CA GLY A 48 -17.42 22.58 18.95
C GLY A 48 -16.60 22.21 20.20
N SER A 49 -16.19 20.94 20.32
CA SER A 49 -15.43 20.41 21.46
C SER A 49 -14.26 19.55 20.96
N PRO A 50 -13.08 19.65 21.60
CA PRO A 50 -11.92 18.85 21.21
C PRO A 50 -12.14 17.36 21.54
N MET A 51 -11.63 16.48 20.68
CA MET A 51 -11.72 15.04 20.90
C MET A 51 -10.75 14.60 22.01
N LYS A 52 -11.17 13.63 22.84
CA LYS A 52 -10.30 13.05 23.86
C LYS A 52 -9.15 12.29 23.19
N LEU A 53 -7.91 12.55 23.63
CA LEU A 53 -6.69 11.97 23.06
C LEU A 53 -6.75 10.43 22.98
N SER A 54 -7.29 9.77 24.02
CA SER A 54 -7.45 8.30 24.05
C SER A 54 -8.31 7.74 22.93
N THR A 55 -9.36 8.46 22.51
CA THR A 55 -10.23 8.04 21.41
C THR A 55 -9.52 8.19 20.06
N LEU A 56 -8.70 9.23 19.95
CA LEU A 56 -7.94 9.51 18.75
C LEU A 56 -6.82 8.48 18.55
N ASP A 57 -6.09 8.14 19.62
CA ASP A 57 -5.07 7.08 19.63
C ASP A 57 -5.67 5.72 19.24
N MET A 58 -6.88 5.43 19.73
CA MET A 58 -7.61 4.19 19.41
C MET A 58 -7.99 4.12 17.93
N MET A 59 -8.52 5.21 17.37
CA MET A 59 -8.87 5.28 15.95
C MET A 59 -7.64 5.12 15.04
N TRP A 60 -6.53 5.78 15.42
CA TRP A 60 -5.28 5.65 14.69
C TRP A 60 -4.75 4.20 14.73
N SER A 61 -4.76 3.58 15.91
CA SER A 61 -4.33 2.19 16.09
C SER A 61 -5.18 1.23 15.26
N PHE A 62 -6.50 1.46 15.20
CA PHE A 62 -7.40 0.66 14.37
C PHE A 62 -7.05 0.76 12.88
N LEU A 63 -6.81 1.98 12.36
CA LEU A 63 -6.40 2.19 10.97
C LEU A 63 -5.06 1.50 10.66
N ASN A 64 -4.10 1.60 11.57
CA ASN A 64 -2.79 0.95 11.45
C ASN A 64 -2.86 -0.58 11.44
N VAL A 65 -3.87 -1.18 12.06
CA VAL A 65 -4.08 -2.64 12.05
C VAL A 65 -4.83 -3.10 10.80
N CYS A 66 -5.77 -2.32 10.29
CA CYS A 66 -6.49 -2.66 9.05
C CYS A 66 -5.56 -2.75 7.83
N PHE A 67 -4.53 -1.90 7.77
CA PHE A 67 -3.58 -1.86 6.65
C PHE A 67 -2.81 -3.19 6.43
N PRO A 68 -2.10 -3.76 7.42
CA PRO A 68 -1.40 -5.04 7.26
C PRO A 68 -2.36 -6.21 7.04
N ILE A 69 -3.57 -6.18 7.64
CA ILE A 69 -4.59 -7.22 7.39
C ILE A 69 -4.97 -7.24 5.91
N ALA A 70 -5.32 -6.10 5.32
CA ALA A 70 -5.63 -5.99 3.90
C ALA A 70 -4.44 -6.43 3.01
N MET A 71 -3.21 -6.11 3.42
CA MET A 71 -2.02 -6.55 2.71
C MET A 71 -1.86 -8.08 2.72
N ILE A 72 -2.06 -8.75 3.86
CA ILE A 72 -1.99 -10.22 3.97
C ILE A 72 -2.98 -10.88 3.00
N PHE A 73 -4.22 -10.40 2.97
CA PHE A 73 -5.21 -10.90 2.00
C PHE A 73 -4.77 -10.67 0.54
N GLY A 74 -4.13 -9.53 0.25
CA GLY A 74 -3.59 -9.23 -1.07
C GLY A 74 -2.48 -10.20 -1.46
N GLN A 75 -1.57 -10.52 -0.53
CA GLN A 75 -0.50 -11.50 -0.75
C GLN A 75 -1.05 -12.90 -1.05
N LEU A 76 -2.10 -13.33 -0.34
CA LEU A 76 -2.77 -14.61 -0.62
C LEU A 76 -3.45 -14.61 -2.01
N LEU A 77 -4.09 -13.51 -2.37
CA LEU A 77 -4.75 -13.35 -3.67
C LEU A 77 -3.73 -13.37 -4.83
N ALA A 78 -2.52 -12.85 -4.60
CA ALA A 78 -1.45 -12.84 -5.59
C ALA A 78 -1.14 -14.23 -6.14
N ALA A 79 -1.08 -15.24 -5.27
CA ALA A 79 -0.80 -16.62 -5.68
C ALA A 79 -1.85 -17.16 -6.67
N ILE A 80 -3.13 -16.85 -6.45
CA ILE A 80 -4.23 -17.26 -7.33
C ILE A 80 -4.17 -16.50 -8.66
N MET A 81 -3.94 -15.18 -8.61
CA MET A 81 -3.87 -14.33 -9.80
C MET A 81 -2.67 -14.68 -10.69
N CYS A 82 -1.49 -14.90 -10.12
CA CYS A 82 -0.29 -15.32 -10.86
C CYS A 82 -0.48 -16.64 -11.60
N LYS A 83 -1.30 -17.56 -11.06
CA LYS A 83 -1.64 -18.83 -11.70
C LYS A 83 -2.66 -18.68 -12.82
N LYS A 84 -3.66 -17.79 -12.69
CA LYS A 84 -4.73 -17.61 -13.68
C LYS A 84 -4.36 -16.67 -14.84
N ILE A 85 -3.77 -15.52 -14.52
CA ILE A 85 -3.58 -14.39 -15.46
C ILE A 85 -2.10 -14.22 -15.87
N GLY A 86 -1.20 -14.97 -15.22
CA GLY A 86 0.25 -14.84 -15.40
C GLY A 86 0.85 -13.64 -14.66
N ARG A 87 2.18 -13.59 -14.59
CA ARG A 87 2.92 -12.65 -13.72
C ARG A 87 2.85 -11.22 -14.25
N ARG A 88 2.98 -11.06 -15.57
CA ARG A 88 2.81 -9.78 -16.26
C ARG A 88 1.38 -9.26 -16.15
N GLY A 89 0.37 -10.13 -16.28
CA GLY A 89 -1.04 -9.78 -16.16
C GLY A 89 -1.39 -9.31 -14.75
N THR A 90 -0.95 -10.05 -13.72
CA THR A 90 -1.12 -9.66 -12.32
C THR A 90 -0.46 -8.33 -12.00
N ALA A 91 0.75 -8.06 -12.52
CA ALA A 91 1.40 -6.76 -12.34
C ALA A 91 0.57 -5.61 -12.91
N LEU A 92 0.06 -5.76 -14.14
CA LEU A 92 -0.75 -4.73 -14.80
C LEU A 92 -2.06 -4.47 -14.05
N VAL A 93 -2.76 -5.51 -13.61
CA VAL A 93 -4.01 -5.37 -12.84
C VAL A 93 -3.73 -4.70 -11.50
N ALA A 94 -2.68 -5.10 -10.79
CA ALA A 94 -2.31 -4.49 -9.51
C ALA A 94 -2.02 -2.99 -9.67
N THR A 95 -1.23 -2.59 -10.67
CA THR A 95 -0.95 -1.17 -10.95
C THR A 95 -2.21 -0.41 -11.40
N ALA A 96 -3.05 -1.01 -12.25
CA ALA A 96 -4.28 -0.41 -12.73
C ALA A 96 -5.31 -0.17 -11.62
N VAL A 97 -5.30 -0.97 -10.54
CA VAL A 97 -6.14 -0.75 -9.35
C VAL A 97 -5.46 0.24 -8.38
N TYR A 98 -4.14 0.17 -8.23
CA TYR A 98 -3.38 1.00 -7.30
C TYR A 98 -3.41 2.49 -7.67
N VAL A 99 -3.23 2.84 -8.95
CA VAL A 99 -3.15 4.24 -9.39
C VAL A 99 -4.46 5.00 -9.14
N PRO A 100 -5.64 4.52 -9.57
CA PRO A 100 -6.91 5.19 -9.27
C PRO A 100 -7.21 5.28 -7.78
N ALA A 101 -6.93 4.21 -7.01
CA ALA A 101 -7.15 4.21 -5.57
C ALA A 101 -6.25 5.22 -4.83
N THR A 102 -5.06 5.48 -5.35
CA THR A 102 -4.14 6.49 -4.81
C THR A 102 -4.59 7.90 -5.19
N LEU A 103 -4.96 8.13 -6.46
CA LEU A 103 -5.45 9.42 -6.94
C LEU A 103 -6.73 9.85 -6.20
N LEU A 104 -7.66 8.92 -6.00
CA LEU A 104 -8.91 9.19 -5.30
C LEU A 104 -8.67 9.53 -3.83
N SER A 105 -7.72 8.84 -3.19
CA SER A 105 -7.34 9.13 -1.81
C SER A 105 -6.60 10.46 -1.65
N ALA A 106 -5.79 10.85 -2.63
CA ALA A 106 -5.13 12.16 -2.67
C ALA A 106 -6.15 13.29 -2.91
N GLY A 107 -7.10 13.09 -3.82
CA GLY A 107 -8.19 14.04 -4.08
C GLY A 107 -9.08 14.26 -2.85
N ALA A 108 -9.37 13.21 -2.08
CA ALA A 108 -10.13 13.31 -0.83
C ALA A 108 -9.45 14.24 0.20
N LYS A 109 -8.11 14.25 0.26
CA LYS A 109 -7.35 15.14 1.15
C LYS A 109 -7.47 16.61 0.73
N MET A 110 -7.50 16.89 -0.57
CA MET A 110 -7.60 18.25 -1.11
C MET A 110 -8.97 18.88 -0.87
N CYS A 111 -10.03 18.08 -0.83
CA CYS A 111 -11.40 18.55 -0.60
C CYS A 111 -11.74 18.82 0.88
N HIS A 112 -10.80 18.69 1.83
CA HIS A 112 -11.02 18.91 3.27
C HIS A 112 -12.17 18.10 3.92
N SER A 113 -12.71 17.09 3.24
CA SER A 113 -13.80 16.24 3.76
C SER A 113 -13.25 15.12 4.64
N PHE A 114 -13.25 15.36 5.95
CA PHE A 114 -12.95 14.35 6.97
C PHE A 114 -14.03 13.24 7.08
N GLU A 115 -15.21 13.40 6.46
CA GLU A 115 -16.28 12.39 6.43
C GLU A 115 -15.79 11.01 5.98
N LEU A 116 -14.81 10.99 5.09
CA LEU A 116 -14.24 9.78 4.52
C LEU A 116 -13.49 8.90 5.54
N LEU A 117 -13.14 9.40 6.73
CA LEU A 117 -12.40 8.67 7.77
C LEU A 117 -13.29 7.94 8.80
N ARG A 118 -14.60 8.20 8.83
CA ARG A 118 -15.50 7.50 9.76
C ARG A 118 -16.86 7.26 9.12
N GLY A 119 -17.19 5.98 8.95
CA GLY A 119 -18.54 5.52 8.65
C GLY A 119 -19.52 6.07 9.69
N ASN A 120 -20.35 7.00 9.23
CA ASN A 120 -21.77 7.02 9.51
C ASN A 120 -22.42 7.84 8.40
N GLN A 121 -23.22 7.15 7.58
CA GLN A 121 -24.14 7.70 6.59
C GLN A 121 -23.50 8.43 5.38
N GLY A 122 -22.69 7.74 4.56
CA GLY A 122 -22.46 8.19 3.17
C GLY A 122 -21.11 7.84 2.55
N ASP A 123 -20.02 7.84 3.31
CA ASP A 123 -18.66 7.75 2.75
C ASP A 123 -17.78 6.72 3.47
N GLU A 124 -17.98 5.44 3.15
CA GLU A 124 -17.02 4.35 3.48
C GLU A 124 -15.75 4.42 2.63
N ALA A 125 -15.61 5.47 1.83
CA ALA A 125 -14.80 5.43 0.63
C ALA A 125 -13.29 5.41 0.96
N GLN A 126 -12.77 6.15 1.95
CA GLN A 126 -11.30 6.24 2.16
C GLN A 126 -10.73 5.02 2.87
N ALA A 127 -11.45 4.47 3.86
CA ALA A 127 -11.07 3.20 4.46
C ALA A 127 -11.12 2.08 3.40
N HIS A 128 -12.12 2.11 2.52
CA HIS A 128 -12.26 1.17 1.41
C HIS A 128 -11.14 1.37 0.35
N TYR A 129 -10.83 2.61 -0.07
CA TYR A 129 -9.76 2.92 -1.03
C TYR A 129 -8.37 2.65 -0.45
N SER A 130 -8.15 2.90 0.84
CA SER A 130 -6.92 2.52 1.52
C SER A 130 -6.78 1.00 1.55
N SER A 131 -7.85 0.27 1.89
CA SER A 131 -7.85 -1.21 1.89
C SER A 131 -7.60 -1.78 0.50
N ILE A 132 -8.24 -1.23 -0.54
CA ILE A 132 -8.00 -1.61 -1.95
C ILE A 132 -6.54 -1.34 -2.33
N ARG A 133 -5.98 -0.19 -1.96
CA ARG A 133 -4.58 0.15 -2.25
C ARG A 133 -3.61 -0.79 -1.53
N SER A 134 -3.88 -1.13 -0.26
CA SER A 134 -3.11 -2.11 0.52
C SER A 134 -3.16 -3.51 -0.09
N LEU A 135 -4.36 -3.94 -0.53
CA LEU A 135 -4.57 -5.20 -1.23
C LEU A 135 -3.75 -5.24 -2.53
N ALA A 136 -3.87 -4.21 -3.37
CA ALA A 136 -3.13 -4.12 -4.63
C ALA A 136 -1.61 -4.08 -4.41
N ASN A 137 -1.14 -3.38 -3.38
CA ASN A 137 0.26 -3.34 -2.99
C ASN A 137 0.77 -4.72 -2.51
N GLY A 138 -0.04 -5.44 -1.72
CA GLY A 138 0.26 -6.82 -1.32
C GLY A 138 0.37 -7.77 -2.50
N VAL A 139 -0.55 -7.66 -3.47
CA VAL A 139 -0.50 -8.44 -4.72
C VAL A 139 0.77 -8.13 -5.53
N SER A 140 1.07 -6.84 -5.70
CA SER A 140 2.26 -6.39 -6.45
C SER A 140 3.55 -6.90 -5.82
N SER A 141 3.66 -6.86 -4.49
CA SER A 141 4.86 -7.27 -3.75
C SER A 141 5.24 -8.72 -4.01
N VAL A 142 4.27 -9.63 -3.88
CA VAL A 142 4.51 -11.06 -4.11
C VAL A 142 4.79 -11.33 -5.58
N ASN A 143 4.02 -10.70 -6.47
CA ASN A 143 4.22 -10.89 -7.91
C ASN A 143 5.59 -10.40 -8.39
N ALA A 144 6.08 -9.26 -7.89
CA ALA A 144 7.40 -8.73 -8.21
C ALA A 144 8.52 -9.72 -7.82
N THR A 145 8.50 -10.22 -6.58
CA THR A 145 9.50 -11.20 -6.12
C THR A 145 9.47 -12.48 -6.95
N VAL A 146 8.28 -13.04 -7.18
CA VAL A 146 8.13 -14.29 -7.97
C VAL A 146 8.58 -14.09 -9.41
N TRP A 147 8.20 -12.97 -10.03
CA TRP A 147 8.54 -12.69 -11.43
C TRP A 147 10.06 -12.52 -11.63
N ILE A 148 10.74 -11.82 -10.71
CA ILE A 148 12.20 -11.69 -10.74
C ILE A 148 12.89 -13.06 -10.63
N VAL A 149 12.45 -13.90 -9.69
CA VAL A 149 13.05 -15.22 -9.43
C VAL A 149 12.85 -16.18 -10.61
N GLU A 150 11.69 -16.14 -11.26
CA GLU A 150 11.41 -16.97 -12.44
C GLU A 150 12.22 -16.55 -13.67
N CYS A 151 12.47 -15.26 -13.86
CA CYS A 151 13.29 -14.76 -14.96
C CYS A 151 14.80 -14.91 -14.72
N ALA A 152 15.24 -15.02 -13.47
CA ALA A 152 16.66 -15.08 -13.11
C ALA A 152 17.25 -16.49 -13.28
N PRO A 153 18.49 -16.61 -13.83
CA PRO A 153 19.20 -17.88 -13.89
C PRO A 153 19.57 -18.37 -12.47
N PRO A 154 19.65 -19.69 -12.26
CA PRO A 154 19.73 -20.29 -10.92
C PRO A 154 20.90 -19.78 -10.06
N GLN A 155 21.99 -19.33 -10.69
CA GLN A 155 23.18 -18.82 -10.00
C GLN A 155 22.96 -17.48 -9.28
N ILE A 156 22.00 -16.65 -9.71
CA ILE A 156 21.77 -15.31 -9.13
C ILE A 156 20.40 -15.13 -8.49
N ARG A 157 19.52 -16.15 -8.50
CA ARG A 157 18.14 -16.05 -7.98
C ARG A 157 18.07 -15.48 -6.56
N GLY A 158 18.92 -15.98 -5.66
CA GLY A 158 18.95 -15.51 -4.27
C GLY A 158 19.33 -14.03 -4.16
N ARG A 159 20.29 -13.56 -4.97
CA ARG A 159 20.71 -12.14 -4.96
C ARG A 159 19.60 -11.21 -5.45
N MET A 160 18.86 -11.64 -6.46
CA MET A 160 17.77 -10.83 -7.04
C MET A 160 16.55 -10.77 -6.11
N ALA A 161 16.24 -11.85 -5.39
CA ALA A 161 15.23 -11.83 -4.34
C ALA A 161 15.64 -10.91 -3.17
N ALA A 162 16.91 -10.97 -2.74
CA ALA A 162 17.42 -10.09 -1.69
C ALA A 162 17.40 -8.60 -2.08
N MET A 163 17.54 -8.28 -3.37
CA MET A 163 17.41 -6.91 -3.86
C MET A 163 16.00 -6.35 -3.63
N GLN A 164 14.96 -7.16 -3.82
CA GLN A 164 13.58 -6.75 -3.55
C GLN A 164 13.37 -6.40 -2.06
N GLU A 165 13.88 -7.24 -1.15
CA GLU A 165 13.82 -7.01 0.29
C GLU A 165 14.58 -5.74 0.70
N PHE A 166 15.75 -5.50 0.10
CA PHE A 166 16.51 -4.27 0.33
C PHE A 166 15.71 -3.01 -0.03
N PHE A 167 15.00 -3.01 -1.17
CA PHE A 167 14.14 -1.88 -1.56
C PHE A 167 12.88 -1.74 -0.70
N MET A 168 12.43 -2.80 -0.04
CA MET A 168 11.33 -2.73 0.93
C MET A 168 11.78 -2.15 2.27
N ALA A 169 13.04 -2.37 2.66
CA ALA A 169 13.61 -1.87 3.90
C ALA A 169 14.23 -0.45 3.79
N ALA A 170 14.40 0.07 2.57
CA ALA A 170 14.95 1.40 2.28
C ALA A 170 13.89 2.50 2.39
#